data_AF-A0A238LH65-F1
#
_entry.id   AF-A0A238LH65-F1
#
_cell.length_a   1.000
_cell.length_b   1.000
_cell.length_c   1.000
_cell.angle_alpha   90.00
_cell.angle_beta   90.00
_cell.angle_gamma   90.00
#
_symmetry.space_group_name_H-M   'P 1'
#
loop_
_entity.id
_entity.type
_entity.pdbx_description
1 polymer ?
#
loop_
_entity_poly.entity_id
_entity_poly.type
_entity_poly.pdbx_seq_one_letter_code
_entity_poly.pdbx_strand_id
1 'polypeptide(L)'
;MTRPRPSLAGLLPHRRTALKALHWTMVPLFAWFVLVQPRDVERIGPWAVQLHSVMGLIFVLLALLWTADYMRRGLASRPGPKLQGLARRVHPVLHKTMIWGIFGVALTGFGLGVTSSVQLWAGDIVPIGVPLGMPQANDLIGLIHSIEFYLLAAIAVFHAGFHIWRHVRLGDNALRIMAPKRLHRFL
;
A
#
# COMPACT_ATOMS: atom_id res chain seq x y z
N MET A 1 -4.86 -36.91 29.84
CA MET A 1 -5.17 -36.48 28.45
C MET A 1 -4.76 -35.02 28.29
N THR A 2 -3.59 -34.75 27.72
CA THR A 2 -3.10 -33.39 27.44
C THR A 2 -3.66 -32.92 26.09
N ARG A 3 -4.42 -31.82 26.07
CA ARG A 3 -4.88 -31.23 24.80
C ARG A 3 -3.65 -30.83 23.98
N PRO A 4 -3.57 -31.20 22.68
CA PRO A 4 -2.47 -30.76 21.84
C PRO A 4 -2.44 -29.23 21.78
N ARG A 5 -1.26 -28.63 21.97
CA ARG A 5 -1.08 -27.18 21.82
C ARG A 5 -1.48 -26.78 20.41
N PRO A 6 -2.29 -25.71 20.23
CA PRO A 6 -2.62 -25.25 18.89
C PRO A 6 -1.33 -24.94 18.13
N SER A 7 -1.21 -25.45 16.91
CA SER A 7 -0.08 -25.07 16.05
C SER A 7 -0.13 -23.57 15.80
N LEU A 8 1.02 -22.92 15.66
CA LEU A 8 1.11 -21.48 15.34
C LEU A 8 0.28 -21.11 14.10
N ALA A 9 0.08 -22.07 13.17
CA ALA A 9 -0.77 -21.91 12.00
C ALA A 9 -2.27 -21.73 12.31
N GLY A 10 -2.76 -22.26 13.44
CA GLY A 10 -4.16 -22.11 13.88
C GLY A 10 -4.45 -20.76 14.54
N LEU A 11 -3.42 -20.01 14.95
CA LEU A 11 -3.55 -18.69 15.57
C LEU A 11 -3.52 -17.55 14.55
N LEU A 12 -3.03 -17.81 13.33
CA LEU A 12 -2.90 -16.80 12.29
C LEU A 12 -4.21 -16.68 11.47
N PRO A 13 -4.65 -15.46 11.13
CA PRO A 13 -5.83 -15.28 10.30
C PRO A 13 -5.63 -15.89 8.92
N HIS A 14 -6.70 -16.43 8.35
CA HIS A 14 -6.70 -16.94 6.98
C HIS A 14 -6.20 -15.85 6.00
N ARG A 15 -5.33 -16.21 5.04
CA ARG A 15 -4.67 -15.27 4.10
C ARG A 15 -5.61 -14.21 3.53
N ARG A 16 -6.81 -14.63 3.11
CA ARG A 16 -7.85 -13.74 2.58
C ARG A 16 -8.30 -12.66 3.57
N THR A 17 -8.45 -13.01 4.85
CA THR A 17 -8.81 -12.06 5.91
C THR A 17 -7.67 -11.07 6.15
N ALA A 18 -6.43 -11.56 6.19
CA ALA A 18 -5.24 -10.71 6.32
C ALA A 18 -5.12 -9.72 5.15
N LEU A 19 -5.29 -10.18 3.90
CA LEU A 19 -5.24 -9.32 2.71
C LEU A 19 -6.35 -8.29 2.68
N LYS A 20 -7.56 -8.60 3.18
CA LYS A 20 -8.63 -7.62 3.34
C LYS A 20 -8.27 -6.54 4.33
N ALA A 21 -7.74 -6.92 5.50
CA ALA A 21 -7.31 -5.97 6.51
C ALA A 21 -6.20 -5.08 5.94
N LEU A 22 -5.16 -5.69 5.35
CA LEU A 22 -4.06 -4.97 4.73
C LEU A 22 -4.55 -3.98 3.67
N HIS A 23 -5.36 -4.43 2.70
CA HIS A 23 -5.91 -3.57 1.65
C HIS A 23 -6.71 -2.40 2.23
N TRP A 24 -7.62 -2.64 3.18
CA TRP A 24 -8.47 -1.60 3.74
C TRP A 24 -7.77 -0.68 4.73
N THR A 25 -6.66 -1.11 5.34
CA THR A 25 -5.76 -0.21 6.09
C THR A 25 -4.93 0.64 5.14
N MET A 26 -4.47 0.09 4.02
CA MET A 26 -3.68 0.83 3.03
C MET A 26 -4.46 1.97 2.38
N VAL A 27 -5.75 1.81 2.09
CA VAL A 27 -6.57 2.85 1.43
C VAL A 27 -6.56 4.20 2.16
N PRO A 28 -6.93 4.32 3.44
CA PRO A 28 -6.92 5.59 4.15
C PRO A 28 -5.50 6.13 4.37
N LEU A 29 -4.50 5.27 4.60
CA LEU A 29 -3.10 5.71 4.68
C LEU A 29 -2.63 6.30 3.36
N PHE A 30 -2.92 5.64 2.24
CA PHE A 30 -2.59 6.11 0.91
C PHE A 30 -3.27 7.45 0.62
N ALA A 31 -4.57 7.58 0.92
CA ALA A 31 -5.29 8.83 0.77
C ALA A 31 -4.69 9.96 1.62
N TRP A 32 -4.28 9.68 2.86
CA TRP A 32 -3.57 10.64 3.71
C TRP A 32 -2.30 11.16 3.03
N PHE A 33 -1.42 10.28 2.52
CA PHE A 33 -0.18 10.69 1.87
C PHE A 33 -0.37 11.35 0.50
N VAL A 34 -1.51 11.15 -0.17
CA VAL A 34 -1.87 11.91 -1.37
C VAL A 34 -2.25 13.35 -1.03
N LEU A 35 -2.93 13.55 0.09
CA LEU A 35 -3.55 14.83 0.46
C LEU A 35 -2.72 15.69 1.42
N VAL A 36 -1.87 15.06 2.23
CA VAL A 36 -1.11 15.70 3.31
C VAL A 36 0.37 15.56 3.03
N GLN A 37 1.07 16.68 2.94
CA GLN A 37 2.51 16.75 2.73
C GLN A 37 3.25 17.10 4.03
N PRO A 38 4.56 16.85 4.13
CA PRO A 38 5.36 17.19 5.32
C PRO A 38 5.22 18.66 5.74
N ARG A 39 5.25 19.59 4.79
CA ARG A 39 5.04 21.03 5.03
C ARG A 39 3.71 21.37 5.70
N ASP A 40 2.67 20.56 5.48
CA ASP A 40 1.34 20.81 6.04
C ASP A 40 1.32 20.45 7.53
N VAL A 41 1.97 19.34 7.91
CA VAL A 41 2.07 18.91 9.31
C VAL A 41 3.11 19.69 10.09
N GLU A 42 4.18 20.17 9.45
CA GLU A 42 5.16 21.09 10.05
C GLU A 42 4.51 22.38 10.56
N ARG A 43 3.54 22.93 9.81
CA ARG A 43 2.79 24.14 10.22
C ARG A 43 1.90 23.92 11.43
N ILE A 44 1.47 22.69 11.69
CA ILE A 44 0.62 22.33 12.82
C ILE A 44 1.47 22.13 14.09
N GLY A 45 2.64 21.52 13.93
CA GLY A 45 3.64 21.37 15.00
C GLY A 45 4.19 19.95 15.16
N PRO A 46 5.08 19.74 16.14
CA PRO A 46 5.88 18.52 16.25
C PRO A 46 5.06 17.22 16.37
N TRP A 47 3.94 17.26 17.08
CA TRP A 47 3.08 16.09 17.26
C TRP A 47 2.48 15.60 15.93
N ALA A 48 2.15 16.52 15.01
CA ALA A 48 1.58 16.19 13.71
C ALA A 48 2.64 15.61 12.78
N VAL A 49 3.87 16.13 12.83
CA VAL A 49 5.03 15.57 12.13
C VAL A 49 5.31 14.14 12.61
N GLN A 50 5.29 13.91 13.92
CA GLN A 50 5.49 12.59 14.50
C GLN A 50 4.39 11.61 14.05
N LEU A 51 3.12 12.02 14.12
CA LEU A 51 1.99 11.20 13.65
C LEU A 51 2.14 10.84 12.16
N HIS A 52 2.46 11.82 11.32
CA HIS A 52 2.69 11.61 9.89
C HIS A 52 3.82 10.62 9.63
N SER A 53 4.91 10.73 10.40
CA SER A 53 6.06 9.83 10.32
C SER A 53 5.73 8.39 10.77
N VAL A 54 4.97 8.23 11.86
CA VAL A 54 4.47 6.91 12.32
C VAL A 54 3.55 6.28 11.27
N MET A 55 2.64 7.05 10.68
CA MET A 55 1.79 6.57 9.59
C MET A 55 2.62 6.12 8.39
N GLY A 56 3.73 6.80 8.10
CA GLY A 56 4.65 6.46 7.02
C GLY A 56 5.34 5.13 7.29
N LEU A 57 5.81 4.92 8.53
CA LEU A 57 6.39 3.65 8.96
C LEU A 57 5.40 2.49 8.81
N ILE A 58 4.15 2.68 9.25
CA ILE A 58 3.10 1.68 9.11
C ILE A 58 2.81 1.38 7.63
N PHE A 59 2.71 2.42 6.80
CA PHE A 59 2.48 2.27 5.36
C PHE A 59 3.59 1.47 4.68
N VAL A 60 4.86 1.82 4.93
CA VAL A 60 6.03 1.10 4.38
C VAL A 60 6.06 -0.35 4.88
N LEU A 61 5.80 -0.60 6.17
CA LEU A 61 5.75 -1.96 6.69
C LEU A 61 4.68 -2.80 5.98
N LEU A 62 3.46 -2.26 5.82
CA LEU A 62 2.39 -2.96 5.11
C LEU A 62 2.72 -3.17 3.63
N ALA A 63 3.42 -2.22 2.99
CA ALA A 63 3.87 -2.33 1.61
C ALA A 63 4.84 -3.51 1.44
N LEU A 64 5.83 -3.61 2.31
CA LEU A 64 6.80 -4.70 2.33
C LEU A 64 6.11 -6.05 2.60
N LEU A 65 5.19 -6.11 3.56
CA LEU A 65 4.43 -7.33 3.86
C LEU A 65 3.56 -7.77 2.68
N TRP A 66 2.90 -6.84 2.00
CA TRP A 66 2.09 -7.17 0.81
C TRP A 66 2.97 -7.70 -0.32
N THR A 67 4.08 -7.03 -0.61
CA THR A 67 5.02 -7.46 -1.64
C THR A 67 5.63 -8.81 -1.31
N ALA A 68 5.99 -9.07 -0.06
CA ALA A 68 6.49 -10.37 0.39
C ALA A 68 5.44 -11.49 0.24
N ASP A 69 4.17 -11.26 0.61
CA ASP A 69 3.10 -12.25 0.38
C ASP A 69 2.90 -12.53 -1.11
N TYR A 70 2.94 -11.48 -1.94
CA TYR A 70 2.85 -11.59 -3.39
C TYR A 70 4.03 -12.38 -3.98
N MET A 71 5.26 -12.10 -3.59
CA MET A 71 6.45 -12.84 -4.03
C MET A 71 6.39 -14.32 -3.62
N ARG A 72 5.92 -14.61 -2.40
CA ARG A 72 5.89 -15.98 -1.87
C ARG A 72 4.74 -16.82 -2.45
N ARG A 73 3.58 -16.23 -2.67
CA ARG A 73 2.33 -16.98 -2.93
C ARG A 73 1.57 -16.52 -4.17
N GLY A 74 2.15 -15.61 -4.95
CA GLY A 74 1.55 -15.02 -6.13
C GLY A 74 0.34 -14.13 -5.84
N LEU A 75 -0.25 -13.61 -6.92
CA LEU A 75 -1.39 -12.72 -6.86
C LEU A 75 -2.65 -13.46 -6.36
N ALA A 76 -3.27 -12.98 -5.28
CA ALA A 76 -4.47 -13.59 -4.72
C ALA A 76 -5.74 -13.30 -5.54
N SER A 77 -5.77 -12.17 -6.26
CA SER A 77 -6.93 -11.76 -7.08
C SER A 77 -7.00 -12.54 -8.38
N ARG A 78 -8.23 -12.82 -8.85
CA ARG A 78 -8.49 -13.45 -10.16
C ARG A 78 -9.53 -12.61 -10.93
N PRO A 79 -9.42 -12.52 -12.27
CA PRO A 79 -10.29 -11.67 -13.09
C PRO A 79 -11.79 -12.04 -13.06
N GLY A 80 -12.15 -13.26 -12.65
CA GLY A 80 -13.53 -13.76 -12.68
C GLY A 80 -13.95 -14.24 -14.07
N PRO A 81 -15.02 -15.05 -14.21
CA PRO A 81 -15.44 -15.62 -15.50
C PRO A 81 -16.12 -14.60 -16.43
N LYS A 82 -16.81 -13.60 -15.87
CA LYS A 82 -17.52 -12.55 -16.64
C LYS A 82 -16.59 -11.53 -17.29
N LEU A 83 -15.35 -11.42 -16.82
CA LEU A 83 -14.36 -10.50 -17.36
C LEU A 83 -13.63 -11.13 -18.55
N GLN A 84 -13.83 -10.56 -19.74
CA GLN A 84 -13.36 -11.08 -21.02
C GLN A 84 -12.49 -10.07 -21.78
N GLY A 85 -11.85 -10.51 -22.87
CA GLY A 85 -11.09 -9.65 -23.78
C GLY A 85 -9.96 -8.86 -23.11
N LEU A 86 -9.84 -7.58 -23.49
CA LEU A 86 -8.81 -6.67 -22.98
C LEU A 86 -8.93 -6.45 -21.47
N ALA A 87 -10.16 -6.30 -20.95
CA ALA A 87 -10.39 -6.06 -19.53
C ALA A 87 -9.85 -7.22 -18.66
N ARG A 88 -9.94 -8.46 -19.15
CA ARG A 88 -9.35 -9.63 -18.50
C ARG A 88 -7.82 -9.57 -18.43
N ARG A 89 -7.17 -9.06 -19.49
CA ARG A 89 -5.71 -8.90 -19.57
C ARG A 89 -5.21 -7.74 -18.69
N VAL A 90 -5.97 -6.64 -18.62
CA VAL A 90 -5.67 -5.49 -17.77
C VAL A 90 -5.69 -5.85 -16.29
N HIS A 91 -6.61 -6.71 -15.85
CA HIS A 91 -6.76 -7.07 -14.43
C HIS A 91 -5.44 -7.48 -13.74
N PRO A 92 -4.70 -8.51 -14.17
CA PRO A 92 -3.46 -8.90 -13.51
C PRO A 92 -2.35 -7.84 -13.66
N VAL A 93 -2.30 -7.10 -14.77
CA VAL A 93 -1.32 -6.03 -14.97
C VAL A 93 -1.55 -4.94 -13.92
N LEU A 94 -2.78 -4.43 -13.83
CA LEU A 94 -3.18 -3.39 -12.89
C LEU A 94 -2.82 -3.74 -11.44
N HIS A 95 -3.12 -4.96 -10.99
CA HIS A 95 -2.82 -5.37 -9.61
C HIS A 95 -1.32 -5.51 -9.37
N LYS A 96 -0.57 -6.06 -10.34
CA LYS A 96 0.88 -6.20 -10.22
C LYS A 96 1.57 -4.83 -10.23
N THR A 97 1.13 -3.93 -11.09
CA THR A 97 1.62 -2.55 -11.13
C THR A 97 1.36 -1.85 -9.81
N MET A 98 0.20 -2.04 -9.17
CA MET A 98 -0.06 -1.47 -7.85
C MET A 98 0.90 -2.01 -6.77
N ILE A 99 1.08 -3.33 -6.71
CA ILE A 99 1.97 -3.94 -5.70
C ILE A 99 3.42 -3.49 -5.91
N TRP A 100 3.91 -3.56 -7.15
CA TRP A 100 5.27 -3.12 -7.47
C TRP A 100 5.45 -1.62 -7.32
N GLY A 101 4.44 -0.80 -7.65
CA GLY A 101 4.49 0.65 -7.47
C GLY A 101 4.53 1.05 -5.99
N ILE A 102 3.70 0.42 -5.14
CA ILE A 102 3.76 0.65 -3.68
C ILE A 102 5.13 0.23 -3.11
N PHE A 103 5.70 -0.88 -3.60
CA PHE A 103 7.05 -1.30 -3.22
C PHE A 103 8.12 -0.30 -3.69
N GLY A 104 8.01 0.20 -4.92
CA GLY A 104 8.91 1.21 -5.47
C GLY A 104 8.89 2.49 -4.64
N VAL A 105 7.71 2.98 -4.26
CA VAL A 105 7.55 4.12 -3.34
C VAL A 105 8.30 3.89 -2.03
N ALA A 106 8.21 2.69 -1.45
CA ALA A 106 8.95 2.36 -0.23
C ALA A 106 10.47 2.39 -0.45
N LEU A 107 10.94 1.93 -1.61
CA LEU A 107 12.35 1.93 -1.97
C LEU A 107 12.89 3.34 -2.22
N THR A 108 12.16 4.18 -2.96
CA THR A 108 12.54 5.58 -3.21
C THR A 108 12.44 6.42 -1.94
N GLY A 109 11.48 6.12 -1.05
CA GLY A 109 11.39 6.72 0.29
C GLY A 109 12.56 6.34 1.21
N PHE A 110 13.02 5.08 1.15
CA PHE A 110 14.28 4.69 1.81
C PHE A 110 15.48 5.41 1.21
N GLY A 111 15.51 5.56 -0.12
CA GLY A 111 16.52 6.34 -0.84
C GLY A 111 16.61 7.79 -0.36
N LEU A 112 15.48 8.43 -0.05
CA LEU A 112 15.45 9.77 0.55
C LEU A 112 16.15 9.81 1.91
N GLY A 113 15.93 8.80 2.77
CA GLY A 113 16.63 8.72 4.06
C GLY A 113 18.14 8.55 3.91
N VAL A 114 18.57 7.64 3.05
CA VAL A 114 20.00 7.36 2.81
C VAL A 114 20.72 8.55 2.18
N THR A 115 20.08 9.28 1.25
CA THR A 115 20.72 10.42 0.57
C THR A 115 20.61 11.74 1.33
N SER A 116 19.81 11.78 2.40
CA SER A 116 19.60 12.97 3.23
C SER A 116 20.91 13.53 3.80
N SER A 117 20.92 14.84 4.04
CA SER A 117 21.99 15.55 4.77
C SER A 117 21.91 15.37 6.27
N VAL A 118 20.75 14.97 6.78
CA VAL A 118 20.48 14.76 8.21
C VAL A 118 19.84 13.40 8.43
N GLN A 119 19.99 12.85 9.63
CA GLN A 119 19.34 11.60 9.99
C GLN A 119 17.81 11.79 9.98
N LEU A 120 17.13 11.09 9.08
CA LEU A 120 15.67 10.98 9.09
C LEU A 120 15.24 9.79 9.94
N TRP A 121 14.10 9.94 10.62
CA TRP A 121 13.53 8.94 11.50
C TRP A 121 12.09 8.62 11.10
N ALA A 122 11.78 7.33 11.06
CA ALA A 122 10.44 6.81 10.89
C ALA A 122 9.78 6.64 12.27
N GLY A 123 8.79 7.48 12.54
CA GLY A 123 8.04 7.54 13.80
C GLY A 123 8.89 7.81 15.04
N ASP A 124 10.06 8.44 14.92
CA ASP A 124 11.08 8.58 15.98
C ASP A 124 11.56 7.25 16.59
N ILE A 125 11.31 6.13 15.89
CA ILE A 125 11.62 4.78 16.36
C ILE A 125 12.77 4.17 15.57
N VAL A 126 12.74 4.31 14.23
CA VAL A 126 13.69 3.63 13.33
C VAL A 126 14.40 4.66 12.45
N PRO A 127 15.75 4.69 12.40
CA PRO A 127 16.46 5.54 11.46
C PRO A 127 16.24 5.06 10.02
N ILE A 128 15.96 6.00 9.11
CA ILE A 128 15.76 5.69 7.69
C ILE A 128 17.13 5.65 7.00
N GLY A 129 17.86 4.56 7.20
CA GLY A 129 19.22 4.40 6.68
C GLY A 129 20.24 5.33 7.34
N VAL A 130 21.49 5.24 6.89
CA VAL A 130 22.58 6.13 7.31
C VAL A 130 22.66 7.27 6.29
N PRO A 131 22.56 8.55 6.73
CA PRO A 131 22.61 9.69 5.83
C PRO A 131 24.01 9.84 5.23
N LEU A 132 24.07 9.92 3.90
CA LEU A 132 25.31 10.04 3.14
C LEU A 132 25.65 11.49 2.76
N GLY A 133 24.76 12.46 3.04
CA GLY A 133 25.03 13.86 2.74
C GLY A 133 25.08 14.17 1.24
N MET A 134 24.15 13.61 0.46
CA MET A 134 24.13 13.71 -1.01
C MET A 134 22.96 14.57 -1.49
N PRO A 135 23.01 15.91 -1.35
CA PRO A 135 21.85 16.78 -1.60
C PRO A 135 21.33 16.68 -3.03
N GLN A 136 22.19 16.63 -4.05
CA GLN A 136 21.73 16.53 -5.45
C GLN A 136 21.04 15.20 -5.74
N ALA A 137 21.54 14.10 -5.15
CA ALA A 137 20.88 12.81 -5.26
C ALA A 137 19.56 12.78 -4.49
N ASN A 138 19.52 13.43 -3.33
CA ASN A 138 18.30 13.57 -2.53
C ASN A 138 17.21 14.33 -3.29
N ASP A 139 17.55 15.44 -3.95
CA ASP A 139 16.63 16.20 -4.79
C ASP A 139 16.09 15.36 -5.95
N LEU A 140 16.97 14.63 -6.65
CA LEU A 140 16.57 13.75 -7.76
C LEU A 140 15.66 12.62 -7.28
N ILE A 141 16.03 11.93 -6.20
CA ILE A 141 15.21 10.84 -5.63
C ILE A 141 13.89 11.40 -5.13
N GLY A 142 13.86 12.60 -4.54
CA GLY A 142 12.63 13.28 -4.13
C GLY A 142 11.70 13.58 -5.29
N LEU A 143 12.24 14.02 -6.42
CA LEU A 143 11.46 14.18 -7.65
C LEU A 143 10.89 12.84 -8.14
N ILE A 144 11.74 11.80 -8.21
CA ILE A 144 11.32 10.45 -8.64
C ILE A 144 10.22 9.92 -7.71
N HIS A 145 10.43 9.97 -6.40
CA HIS A 145 9.48 9.52 -5.38
C HIS A 145 8.14 10.24 -5.51
N SER A 146 8.17 11.57 -5.73
CA SER A 146 6.97 12.38 -5.91
C SER A 146 6.20 11.99 -7.18
N ILE A 147 6.89 11.86 -8.31
CA ILE A 147 6.29 11.44 -9.59
C ILE A 147 5.70 10.03 -9.47
N GLU A 148 6.47 9.10 -8.90
CA GLU A 148 6.06 7.72 -8.66
C GLU A 148 4.79 7.67 -7.83
N PHE A 149 4.73 8.40 -6.72
CA PHE A 149 3.60 8.41 -5.81
C PHE A 149 2.33 8.98 -6.46
N TYR A 150 2.43 10.09 -7.19
CA TYR A 150 1.27 10.67 -7.88
C TYR A 150 0.81 9.83 -9.08
N LEU A 151 1.73 9.20 -9.81
CA LEU A 151 1.37 8.24 -10.85
C LEU A 151 0.64 7.03 -10.25
N LEU A 152 1.13 6.52 -9.13
CA LEU A 152 0.48 5.43 -8.39
C LEU A 152 -0.91 5.84 -7.91
N ALA A 153 -1.12 7.10 -7.51
CA ALA A 153 -2.44 7.62 -7.16
C ALA A 153 -3.40 7.62 -8.36
N ALA A 154 -2.95 8.04 -9.54
CA ALA A 154 -3.74 7.93 -10.76
C ALA A 154 -4.10 6.47 -11.09
N ILE A 155 -3.15 5.55 -10.94
CA ILE A 155 -3.38 4.11 -11.12
C ILE A 155 -4.38 3.57 -10.07
N ALA A 156 -4.33 4.06 -8.83
CA ALA A 156 -5.25 3.66 -7.77
C ALA A 156 -6.69 4.12 -8.05
N VAL A 157 -6.86 5.33 -8.57
CA VAL A 157 -8.16 5.83 -9.05
C VAL A 157 -8.67 4.97 -10.20
N PHE A 158 -7.82 4.67 -11.19
CA PHE A 158 -8.19 3.77 -12.28
C PHE A 158 -8.54 2.37 -11.77
N HIS A 159 -7.80 1.85 -10.79
CA HIS A 159 -8.07 0.55 -10.16
C HIS A 159 -9.45 0.50 -9.48
N ALA A 160 -9.77 1.52 -8.68
CA ALA A 160 -11.07 1.66 -8.04
C ALA A 160 -12.18 1.78 -9.10
N GLY A 161 -12.00 2.66 -10.09
CA GLY A 161 -12.94 2.86 -11.20
C GLY A 161 -13.18 1.58 -12.01
N PHE A 162 -12.13 0.82 -12.30
CA PHE A 162 -12.22 -0.48 -12.96
C PHE A 162 -13.10 -1.46 -12.18
N HIS A 163 -12.96 -1.54 -10.86
CA HIS A 163 -13.76 -2.43 -10.03
C HIS A 163 -15.20 -1.94 -9.82
N ILE A 164 -15.42 -0.63 -9.75
CA ILE A 164 -16.77 -0.02 -9.72
C ILE A 164 -17.49 -0.31 -11.04
N TRP A 165 -16.84 -0.04 -12.18
CA TRP A 165 -17.38 -0.38 -13.51
C TRP A 165 -17.74 -1.86 -13.61
N ARG A 166 -16.86 -2.75 -13.14
CA ARG A 166 -17.10 -4.20 -13.16
C ARG A 166 -18.34 -4.58 -12.35
N HIS A 167 -18.53 -3.94 -11.20
CA HIS A 167 -19.70 -4.15 -10.37
C HIS A 167 -20.99 -3.68 -11.06
N VAL A 168 -21.03 -2.44 -11.58
CA VAL A 168 -22.25 -1.88 -12.19
C VAL A 168 -22.58 -2.51 -13.55
N ARG A 169 -21.58 -2.87 -14.36
CA ARG A 169 -21.80 -3.33 -15.74
C ARG A 169 -21.85 -4.85 -15.89
N LEU A 170 -21.06 -5.60 -15.12
CA LEU A 170 -21.01 -7.06 -15.21
C LEU A 170 -21.76 -7.77 -14.07
N GLY A 171 -22.03 -7.07 -12.96
CA GLY A 171 -22.70 -7.65 -11.79
C GLY A 171 -21.97 -8.91 -11.30
N ASP A 172 -20.63 -8.89 -11.27
CA ASP A 172 -19.80 -10.07 -11.00
C ASP A 172 -19.45 -10.28 -9.52
N ASN A 173 -20.05 -9.47 -8.63
CA ASN A 173 -19.85 -9.49 -7.18
C ASN A 173 -18.39 -9.36 -6.74
N ALA A 174 -17.48 -8.94 -7.61
CA ALA A 174 -16.08 -9.02 -7.29
C ALA A 174 -15.64 -8.00 -6.24
N LEU A 175 -16.36 -6.89 -6.06
CA LEU A 175 -16.16 -5.98 -4.93
C LEU A 175 -16.40 -6.68 -3.58
N ARG A 176 -17.39 -7.58 -3.48
CA ARG A 176 -17.67 -8.35 -2.25
C ARG A 176 -16.50 -9.26 -1.87
N ILE A 177 -15.61 -9.60 -2.81
CA ILE A 177 -14.43 -10.41 -2.54
C ILE A 177 -13.51 -9.70 -1.55
N MET A 178 -13.33 -8.38 -1.70
CA MET A 178 -12.41 -7.56 -0.91
C MET A 178 -13.13 -6.63 0.08
N ALA A 179 -14.40 -6.30 -0.12
CA ALA A 179 -15.15 -5.43 0.79
C ALA A 179 -15.38 -6.08 2.18
N PRO A 180 -15.37 -5.28 3.26
CA PRO A 180 -15.79 -5.71 4.58
C PRO A 180 -17.29 -6.08 4.55
N LYS A 181 -17.70 -7.05 5.38
CA LYS A 181 -19.08 -7.56 5.40
C LYS A 181 -20.13 -6.45 5.57
N ARG A 182 -19.81 -5.41 6.35
CA ARG A 182 -20.71 -4.25 6.59
C ARG A 182 -21.08 -3.50 5.31
N LEU A 183 -20.21 -3.52 4.29
CA LEU A 183 -20.46 -2.85 3.02
C LEU A 183 -21.24 -3.72 2.01
N HIS A 184 -21.45 -5.01 2.30
CA HIS A 184 -22.08 -5.94 1.34
C HIS A 184 -23.53 -5.58 1.02
N ARG A 185 -24.23 -4.85 1.88
CA ARG A 185 -25.60 -4.35 1.61
C ARG A 185 -25.67 -3.33 0.48
N PHE A 186 -24.55 -2.71 0.14
CA PHE A 186 -24.43 -1.70 -0.92
C PHE A 186 -23.79 -2.26 -2.20
N LEU A 187 -23.47 -3.56 -2.22
CA LEU A 187 -22.70 -4.24 -3.28
C LEU A 187 -23.47 -5.45 -3.83
#